data_AF-E1YFX1-F1
#
_entry.id   AF-E1YFX1-F1
#
_cell.length_a   1.000
_cell.length_b   1.000
_cell.length_c   1.000
_cell.angle_alpha   90.00
_cell.angle_beta   90.00
_cell.angle_gamma   90.00
#
_symmetry.space_group_name_H-M   'P 1'
#
loop_
_entity.id
_entity.type
_entity.pdbx_description
1 polymer ?
#
loop_
_entity_poly.entity_id
_entity_poly.type
_entity_poly.pdbx_seq_one_letter_code
_entity_poly.pdbx_strand_id
1 'polypeptide(L)' 'MFYCIIDKIEAADAEVLKHLTNLPELNNDWTEEKKLEITENVYRELSDPAHPLSIAMKNMKTVAEVRIIEGLDKT' A
#
# COMPACT_ATOMS: atom_id res chain seq x y z
N MET A 1 -11.70 4.45 26.39
CA MET A 1 -10.75 3.58 25.69
C MET A 1 -10.28 4.34 24.47
N PHE A 2 -9.07 4.90 24.49
CA PHE A 2 -8.48 5.49 23.28
C PHE A 2 -8.09 4.31 22.39
N TYR A 3 -8.89 4.00 21.37
CA TYR A 3 -8.52 3.01 20.36
C TYR A 3 -7.28 3.49 19.62
N CYS A 4 -6.28 2.62 19.50
CA CYS A 4 -5.05 2.92 18.78
C CYS A 4 -5.36 3.07 17.29
N ILE A 5 -4.61 3.90 16.57
CA ILE A 5 -4.75 4.04 15.12
C ILE A 5 -4.59 2.70 14.38
N ILE A 6 -3.76 1.81 14.91
CA ILE A 6 -3.52 0.46 14.37
C ILE A 6 -4.84 -0.35 14.40
N ASP A 7 -5.53 -0.37 15.53
CA ASP A 7 -6.82 -1.08 15.69
C ASP A 7 -7.86 -0.60 14.66
N LYS A 8 -7.83 0.70 14.31
CA LYS A 8 -8.75 1.30 13.34
C LYS A 8 -8.40 0.95 11.90
N ILE A 9 -7.11 0.85 11.59
CA ILE A 9 -6.61 0.41 10.28
C ILE A 9 -6.98 -1.07 10.06
N GLU A 10 -6.80 -1.91 11.07
CA GLU A 10 -7.18 -3.33 11.02
C GLU A 10 -8.69 -3.50 10.88
N ALA A 11 -9.49 -2.78 11.67
CA ALA A 11 -10.96 -2.84 11.61
C ALA A 11 -11.54 -2.36 10.27
N ALA A 12 -10.83 -1.49 9.55
CA ALA A 12 -11.23 -0.99 8.24
C ALA A 12 -10.69 -1.83 7.07
N ASP A 13 -10.00 -2.94 7.34
CA ASP A 13 -9.28 -3.74 6.33
C ASP A 13 -8.39 -2.86 5.44
N ALA A 14 -7.63 -1.96 6.10
CA ALA A 14 -6.80 -0.95 5.47
C ALA A 14 -5.30 -1.22 5.65
N GLU A 15 -4.93 -2.40 6.14
CA GLU A 15 -3.54 -2.80 6.34
C GLU A 15 -2.86 -3.08 4.98
N VAL A 16 -1.93 -2.21 4.60
CA VAL A 16 -1.23 -2.28 3.30
C VAL A 16 -0.05 -3.25 3.31
N LEU A 17 0.71 -3.29 4.41
CA LEU A 17 1.98 -4.02 4.48
C LEU A 17 1.81 -5.53 4.33
N LYS A 18 0.69 -6.10 4.79
CA LYS A 18 0.37 -7.53 4.63
C LYS A 18 0.29 -7.99 3.16
N HIS A 19 0.12 -7.05 2.23
CA HIS A 19 0.05 -7.33 0.79
C HIS A 19 1.38 -7.16 0.06
N LEU A 20 2.46 -6.76 0.76
CA LEU A 20 3.78 -6.49 0.18
C LEU A 20 4.82 -7.55 0.55
N THR A 21 4.40 -8.77 0.89
CA THR A 21 5.31 -9.81 1.42
C THR A 21 6.16 -10.49 0.35
N ASN A 22 5.78 -10.41 -0.92
CA ASN A 22 6.36 -11.20 -2.02
C ASN A 22 7.01 -10.32 -3.10
N LEU A 23 7.63 -9.21 -2.73
CA LEU A 23 8.34 -8.36 -3.69
C LEU A 23 9.61 -9.06 -4.18
N PRO A 24 9.88 -9.10 -5.50
CA PRO A 24 11.10 -9.67 -6.03
C PRO A 24 12.31 -8.82 -5.62
N GLU A 25 13.39 -9.48 -5.22
CA GLU A 25 14.67 -8.81 -5.00
C GLU A 25 15.28 -8.37 -6.33
N LEU A 26 15.85 -7.17 -6.35
CA LEU A 26 16.62 -6.69 -7.50
C LEU A 26 18.07 -7.14 -7.36
N ASN A 27 18.59 -7.80 -8.39
CA ASN A 27 20.00 -8.19 -8.44
C ASN A 27 20.84 -7.07 -9.10
N ASN A 28 21.96 -6.70 -8.48
CA ASN A 28 22.87 -5.68 -9.00
C ASN A 28 23.56 -6.09 -10.31
N ASP A 29 23.73 -7.39 -10.54
CA ASP A 29 24.37 -7.95 -11.74
C ASP A 29 23.45 -7.97 -12.98
N TRP A 30 22.16 -7.66 -12.81
CA TRP A 30 21.22 -7.54 -13.93
C TRP A 30 21.47 -6.26 -14.73
N THR A 31 21.12 -6.29 -16.01
CA THR A 31 21.10 -5.07 -16.84
C THR A 31 20.01 -4.11 -16.34
N GLU A 32 20.18 -2.83 -16.63
CA GLU A 32 19.21 -1.80 -16.25
C GLU A 32 17.84 -2.04 -16.90
N GLU A 33 17.81 -2.54 -18.13
CA GLU A 33 16.56 -2.90 -18.81
C GLU A 33 15.82 -4.01 -18.06
N LYS A 34 16.55 -5.00 -17.52
CA LYS A 34 15.93 -6.09 -16.76
C LYS A 34 15.39 -5.60 -15.42
N LYS A 35 16.14 -4.75 -14.71
CA LYS A 35 15.67 -4.12 -13.46
C LYS A 35 14.40 -3.28 -13.71
N LEU A 36 14.38 -2.54 -14.81
CA LEU A 36 13.21 -1.76 -15.22
C LEU A 36 12.01 -2.66 -15.54
N GLU A 37 12.20 -3.70 -16.34
CA GLU A 37 11.14 -4.66 -16.71
C GLU A 37 10.49 -5.29 -15.45
N ILE A 38 11.29 -5.72 -14.48
CA ILE A 38 10.79 -6.28 -13.22
C ILE A 38 10.00 -5.23 -12.43
N THR A 39 10.54 -4.02 -12.32
CA THR A 39 9.88 -2.90 -11.61
C THR A 39 8.53 -2.55 -12.24
N GLU A 40 8.47 -2.46 -13.57
CA GLU A 40 7.23 -2.17 -14.31
C GLU A 40 6.19 -3.29 -14.14
N ASN A 41 6.62 -4.55 -14.13
CA ASN A 41 5.74 -5.68 -13.91
C ASN A 41 5.12 -5.66 -12.51
N VAL A 42 5.95 -5.46 -11.47
CA VAL A 42 5.49 -5.34 -10.08
C VAL A 42 4.56 -4.14 -9.92
N TYR A 43 4.93 -2.98 -10.49
CA TYR A 43 4.09 -1.79 -10.45
C TYR A 43 2.71 -2.05 -11.09
N ARG A 44 2.67 -2.70 -12.26
CA ARG A 44 1.41 -3.03 -12.95
C ARG A 44 0.53 -3.96 -12.12
N GLU A 45 1.10 -4.97 -11.48
CA GLU A 45 0.36 -5.88 -10.59
C GLU A 45 -0.21 -5.15 -9.37
N LEU A 46 0.63 -4.41 -8.66
CA LEU A 46 0.24 -3.76 -7.40
C LEU A 46 -0.69 -2.57 -7.62
N SER A 47 -0.66 -1.94 -8.79
CA SER A 47 -1.54 -0.83 -9.16
C SER A 47 -2.88 -1.27 -9.76
N ASP A 48 -3.11 -2.57 -9.96
CA ASP A 48 -4.41 -3.07 -10.41
C ASP A 48 -5.49 -2.64 -9.39
N PRO A 49 -6.58 -1.97 -9.81
CA PRO A 49 -7.63 -1.53 -8.91
C PRO A 49 -8.33 -2.64 -8.11
N ALA A 50 -8.30 -3.88 -8.61
CA ALA A 50 -8.82 -5.08 -7.98
C ALA A 50 -7.78 -5.79 -7.08
N HIS A 51 -6.51 -5.39 -7.14
CA HIS A 51 -5.48 -5.93 -6.26
C HIS A 51 -5.79 -5.58 -4.79
N PRO A 52 -5.59 -6.51 -3.83
CA PRO A 52 -5.84 -6.25 -2.41
C PRO A 52 -5.12 -5.02 -1.86
N LEU A 53 -3.89 -4.74 -2.33
CA LEU A 53 -3.15 -3.52 -1.99
C LEU A 53 -3.95 -2.25 -2.34
N SER A 54 -4.45 -2.16 -3.57
CA SER A 54 -5.23 -1.01 -4.05
C SER A 54 -6.52 -0.83 -3.24
N ILE A 55 -7.15 -1.92 -2.84
CA ILE A 55 -8.35 -1.90 -1.99
C ILE A 55 -7.98 -1.39 -0.59
N ALA A 56 -6.94 -1.94 0.05
CA ALA A 56 -6.47 -1.50 1.36
C ALA A 56 -6.06 -0.01 1.36
N MET A 57 -5.39 0.46 0.29
CA MET A 57 -5.04 1.86 0.13
C MET A 57 -6.26 2.78 -0.01
N LYS A 58 -7.31 2.33 -0.69
CA LYS A 58 -8.59 3.07 -0.74
C LYS A 58 -9.26 3.08 0.64
N ASN A 59 -9.25 1.95 1.35
CA ASN A 59 -9.84 1.84 2.69
C ASN A 59 -9.11 2.71 3.71
N MET A 60 -7.78 2.89 3.61
CA MET A 60 -7.03 3.82 4.48
C MET A 60 -7.61 5.24 4.43
N LYS A 61 -8.09 5.69 3.27
CA LYS A 61 -8.70 7.01 3.10
C LYS A 61 -10.07 7.14 3.79
N THR A 62 -10.60 6.06 4.35
CA THR A 62 -11.84 6.06 5.15
C THR A 62 -11.57 6.18 6.66
N VAL A 63 -10.34 5.88 7.11
CA VAL A 63 -9.93 5.96 8.52
C VAL A 63 -9.73 7.43 8.89
N ALA A 64 -10.52 7.93 9.84
CA ALA A 64 -10.53 9.35 10.22
C ALA A 64 -9.14 9.87 10.63
N GLU A 65 -8.40 9.10 11.45
CA GLU A 65 -7.06 9.43 11.88
C GLU A 65 -6.09 9.56 10.71
N VAL A 66 -6.16 8.64 9.74
CA VAL A 66 -5.32 8.68 8.53
C VAL A 66 -5.65 9.91 7.70
N ARG A 67 -6.95 10.23 7.52
CA ARG A 67 -7.39 11.42 6.78
C ARG A 67 -6.90 12.72 7.42
N ILE A 68 -6.87 12.80 8.76
CA ILE A 68 -6.32 13.93 9.50
C ILE A 68 -4.80 14.02 9.27
N ILE A 69 -4.07 12.92 9.42
CA ILE A 69 -2.61 12.87 9.21
C ILE A 69 -2.23 13.29 7.79
N GLU A 70 -3.03 12.87 6.79
CA GLU A 70 -2.83 13.21 5.39
C GLU A 70 -3.35 14.61 5.01
N GLY A 71 -3.97 15.34 5.94
CA GLY A 71 -4.53 16.67 5.68
C GLY A 71 -5.72 16.69 4.71
N LEU A 72 -6.41 15.56 4.56
CA LEU A 72 -7.61 15.45 3.73
C LEU A 72 -8.83 16.10 4.38
N ASP A 73 -8.86 16.09 5.71
CA ASP A 73 -9.85 16.81 6.50
C ASP A 73 -9.27 18.17 6.86
N LYS A 74 -9.61 19.18 6.05
CA LYS A 74 -9.34 20.57 6.39
C LYS A 74 -10.28 20.95 7.54
N THR A 75 -9.72 21.14 8.73
CA THR A 75 -10.35 21.88 9.83
C THR A 75 -10.68 23.30 9.41
#